data_AF-A0A0F2NJD2-F1
#
_entry.id   AF-A0A0F2NJD2-F1
#
_cell.length_a   1.000
_cell.length_b   1.000
_cell.length_c   1.000
_cell.angle_alpha   90.00
_cell.angle_beta   90.00
_cell.angle_gamma   90.00
#
_symmetry.space_group_name_H-M   'P 1'
#
loop_
_entity.id
_entity.type
_entity.pdbx_description
1 polymer ?
#
loop_
_entity_poly.entity_id
_entity_poly.type
_entity_poly.pdbx_seq_one_letter_code
_entity_poly.pdbx_strand_id
1 'polypeptide(L)'
;MKNDDEEVQKPWETKRVKFSKDDFPKKINLVKANMLYVLKVGISQRALNTIKRLAAFKNPEFYKAQAMRMPTYNKPRVISCSDETEEYLCLPRGCEEDVKGLLNGYKVDIDWMDKTNCGRTIDVEFNGKLREDQQLALNELIKYDNGVLSATTAFGKTVVAARRVLQNYIKRSTKYLFDYNRRLFKKLQMQGAARLQAEAYSLYVEH
;
A
#
# COMPACT_ATOMS: atom_id res chain seq x y z
N MET A 1 -0.27 31.19 43.19
CA MET A 1 -0.53 29.73 43.23
C MET A 1 -0.27 29.18 41.84
N LYS A 2 0.89 28.55 41.64
CA LYS A 2 1.21 27.77 40.44
C LYS A 2 0.78 26.33 40.76
N ASN A 3 -0.14 25.79 39.97
CA ASN A 3 -0.41 24.35 39.97
C ASN A 3 0.53 23.74 38.93
N ASP A 4 1.71 23.35 39.39
CA ASP A 4 2.66 22.56 38.62
C ASP A 4 2.30 21.07 38.79
N ASP A 5 1.18 20.65 38.19
CA ASP A 5 0.89 19.22 37.98
C ASP A 5 1.60 18.75 36.70
N GLU A 6 2.93 18.77 36.73
CA GLU A 6 3.74 18.09 35.73
C GLU A 6 3.80 16.60 36.08
N GLU A 7 2.90 15.80 35.50
CA GLU A 7 2.97 14.34 35.53
C GLU A 7 4.35 13.87 35.03
N VAL A 8 5.21 13.46 35.95
CA VAL A 8 6.55 12.95 35.66
C VAL A 8 6.44 11.64 34.86
N GLN A 9 6.86 11.69 33.60
CA GLN A 9 6.68 10.59 32.66
C GLN A 9 7.80 9.55 32.73
N LYS A 10 7.42 8.27 32.76
CA LYS A 10 8.34 7.13 32.84
C LYS A 10 9.05 6.89 31.49
N PRO A 11 10.39 6.84 31.43
CA PRO A 11 11.15 6.74 30.17
C PRO A 11 11.04 5.40 29.44
N TRP A 12 10.52 4.35 30.07
CA TRP A 12 10.31 3.02 29.44
C TRP A 12 8.93 2.83 28.81
N GLU A 13 8.01 3.80 28.96
CA GLU A 13 6.70 3.72 28.34
C GLU A 13 6.76 4.26 26.91
N THR A 14 6.53 3.37 25.93
CA THR A 14 6.42 3.80 24.53
C THR A 14 5.08 4.54 24.38
N LYS A 15 5.12 5.88 24.38
CA LYS A 15 3.93 6.71 24.15
C LYS A 15 3.24 6.29 22.86
N ARG A 16 2.03 5.71 22.98
CA ARG A 16 1.10 5.68 21.86
C ARG A 16 0.71 7.12 21.57
N VAL A 17 0.92 7.57 20.34
CA VAL A 17 0.48 8.91 19.93
C VAL A 17 -1.05 8.90 20.01
N LYS A 18 -1.60 9.51 21.05
CA LYS A 18 -3.02 9.79 21.17
C LYS A 18 -3.29 11.07 20.40
N PHE A 19 -4.16 11.01 19.41
CA PHE A 19 -4.63 12.19 18.71
C PHE A 19 -5.86 12.75 19.43
N SER A 20 -5.92 14.07 19.57
CA SER A 20 -7.16 14.76 19.93
C SER A 20 -8.00 14.97 18.67
N LYS A 21 -9.28 15.31 18.84
CA LYS A 21 -10.13 15.78 17.73
C LYS A 21 -9.56 17.02 17.06
N ASP A 22 -8.74 17.80 17.76
CA ASP A 22 -8.11 19.02 17.24
C ASP A 22 -6.96 18.74 16.27
N ASP A 23 -6.45 17.50 16.22
CA ASP A 23 -5.37 17.12 15.31
C ASP A 23 -5.84 16.91 13.86
N PHE A 24 -7.15 16.76 13.66
CA PHE A 24 -7.76 16.55 12.35
C PHE A 24 -8.88 17.57 12.13
N PRO A 25 -9.07 18.05 10.89
CA PRO A 25 -10.26 18.82 10.57
C PRO A 25 -11.48 17.89 10.56
N LYS A 26 -12.69 18.46 10.65
CA LYS A 26 -13.95 17.68 10.57
C LYS A 26 -14.05 16.89 9.28
N LYS A 27 -13.51 17.43 8.18
CA LYS A 27 -13.56 16.85 6.84
C LYS A 27 -12.18 16.95 6.18
N ILE A 28 -11.70 15.86 5.58
CA ILE A 28 -10.44 15.79 4.82
C ILE A 28 -10.72 15.44 3.37
N ASN A 29 -10.06 16.15 2.45
CA ASN A 29 -10.14 15.86 1.03
C ASN A 29 -9.04 14.86 0.61
N LEU A 30 -9.46 13.75 0.03
CA LEU A 30 -8.61 12.72 -0.54
C LEU A 30 -8.82 12.61 -2.05
N VAL A 31 -7.75 12.76 -2.81
CA VAL A 31 -7.77 12.64 -4.28
C VAL A 31 -7.01 11.38 -4.70
N LYS A 32 -7.67 10.47 -5.40
CA LYS A 32 -7.08 9.24 -5.94
C LYS A 32 -6.74 9.44 -7.42
N ALA A 33 -5.46 9.36 -7.78
CA ALA A 33 -4.99 9.47 -9.17
C ALA A 33 -3.86 8.46 -9.45
N ASN A 34 -2.68 8.91 -9.87
CA ASN A 34 -1.45 8.10 -9.92
C ASN A 34 -0.96 7.73 -8.49
N MET A 35 -1.20 8.63 -7.53
CA MET A 35 -0.99 8.45 -6.10
C MET A 35 -2.27 8.77 -5.33
N LEU A 36 -2.26 8.51 -4.03
CA LEU A 36 -3.27 8.99 -3.10
C LEU A 36 -2.80 10.33 -2.51
N TYR A 37 -3.53 11.41 -2.78
CA TYR A 37 -3.20 12.75 -2.31
C TYR A 37 -4.10 13.11 -1.12
N VAL A 38 -3.48 13.48 -0.01
CA VAL A 38 -4.15 13.93 1.22
C VAL A 38 -3.94 15.43 1.34
N LEU A 39 -5.02 16.22 1.37
CA LEU A 39 -4.91 17.66 1.58
C LEU A 39 -4.41 17.95 3.00
N LYS A 40 -3.33 18.73 3.14
CA LYS A 40 -2.68 19.01 4.43
C LYS A 40 -3.42 20.04 5.28
N VAL A 41 -4.25 20.87 4.66
CA VAL A 41 -4.95 21.99 5.31
C VAL A 41 -5.79 21.48 6.48
N GLY A 42 -5.55 22.04 7.67
CA GLY A 42 -6.29 21.70 8.89
C GLY A 42 -5.81 20.42 9.59
N ILE A 43 -4.84 19.69 9.05
CA ILE A 43 -4.24 18.52 9.71
C ILE A 43 -3.03 18.97 10.51
N SER A 44 -2.94 18.58 11.79
CA SER A 44 -1.76 18.89 12.61
C SER A 44 -0.51 18.18 12.09
N GLN A 45 0.67 18.76 12.33
CA GLN A 45 1.92 18.14 11.91
C GLN A 45 2.13 16.74 12.53
N ARG A 46 1.58 16.51 13.73
CA ARG A 46 1.62 15.20 14.39
C ARG A 46 0.78 14.18 13.61
N ALA A 47 -0.43 14.55 13.21
CA ALA A 47 -1.30 13.69 12.41
C ALA A 47 -0.71 13.41 11.02
N LEU A 48 -0.18 14.43 10.34
CA LEU A 48 0.53 14.27 9.07
C LEU A 48 1.70 13.29 9.19
N ASN A 49 2.49 13.37 10.26
CA ASN A 49 3.60 12.46 10.50
C ASN A 49 3.15 11.00 10.73
N THR A 50 1.98 10.78 11.34
CA THR A 50 1.41 9.43 11.46
C THR A 50 0.90 8.91 10.14
N ILE A 51 0.26 9.75 9.32
CA ILE A 51 -0.14 9.36 7.96
C ILE A 51 1.11 9.02 7.13
N LYS A 52 2.19 9.81 7.20
CA LYS A 52 3.49 9.50 6.57
C LYS A 52 4.04 8.14 7.01
N ARG A 53 3.90 7.80 8.29
CA ARG A 53 4.34 6.50 8.83
C ARG A 53 3.55 5.31 8.25
N LEU A 54 2.29 5.48 7.84
CA LEU A 54 1.54 4.42 7.13
C LEU A 54 2.21 4.02 5.81
N ALA A 55 2.91 4.96 5.17
CA ALA A 55 3.66 4.71 3.95
C ALA A 55 5.15 4.43 4.19
N ALA A 56 5.58 4.25 5.46
CA ALA A 56 6.97 4.01 5.81
C ALA A 56 7.19 2.62 6.40
N PHE A 57 8.34 2.01 6.13
CA PHE A 57 8.68 0.68 6.65
C PHE A 57 10.17 0.56 7.01
N LYS A 58 10.49 -0.40 7.88
CA LYS A 58 11.86 -0.72 8.29
C LYS A 58 12.66 -1.26 7.11
N ASN A 59 13.81 -0.68 6.81
CA ASN A 59 14.64 -1.09 5.67
C ASN A 59 15.37 -2.41 5.95
N PRO A 60 14.98 -3.54 5.34
CA PRO A 60 15.59 -4.83 5.66
C PRO A 60 17.07 -4.89 5.29
N GLU A 61 17.54 -4.06 4.34
CA GLU A 61 18.95 -4.04 3.94
C GLU A 61 19.83 -3.39 4.99
N PHE A 62 19.31 -2.40 5.70
CA PHE A 62 20.00 -1.83 6.85
C PHE A 62 20.19 -2.89 7.93
N TYR A 63 19.11 -3.59 8.31
CA TYR A 63 19.17 -4.60 9.37
C TYR A 63 20.03 -5.81 8.97
N LYS A 64 20.00 -6.23 7.69
CA LYS A 64 20.90 -7.27 7.18
C LYS A 64 22.36 -6.84 7.24
N ALA A 65 22.69 -5.64 6.77
CA ALA A 65 24.05 -5.12 6.82
C ALA A 65 24.55 -4.97 8.27
N GLN A 66 23.69 -4.50 9.17
CA GLN A 66 23.98 -4.40 10.60
C GLN A 66 24.27 -5.77 11.23
N ALA A 67 23.45 -6.79 10.94
CA ALA A 67 23.68 -8.15 11.43
C ALA A 67 24.99 -8.75 10.90
N MET A 68 25.35 -8.42 9.66
CA MET A 68 26.58 -8.86 9.00
C MET A 68 27.82 -8.02 9.35
N ARG A 69 27.70 -7.05 10.28
CA ARG A 69 28.76 -6.08 10.63
C ARG A 69 29.34 -5.31 9.43
N MET A 70 28.52 -5.10 8.40
CA MET A 70 28.89 -4.36 7.19
C MET A 70 28.55 -2.86 7.32
N PRO A 71 29.21 -1.98 6.54
CA PRO A 71 28.90 -0.55 6.54
C PRO A 71 27.43 -0.23 6.22
N THR A 72 26.82 0.59 7.07
CA THR A 72 25.41 1.02 6.98
C THR A 72 25.24 2.47 6.56
N TYR A 73 26.33 3.21 6.30
CA TYR A 73 26.32 4.66 6.06
C TYR A 73 25.33 5.13 4.96
N ASN A 74 25.20 4.35 3.88
CA ASN A 74 24.28 4.62 2.76
C ASN A 74 22.93 3.90 2.84
N LYS A 75 22.58 3.31 3.99
CA LYS A 75 21.33 2.54 4.15
C LYS A 75 20.48 3.23 5.22
N PRO A 76 19.40 3.95 4.85
CA PRO A 76 18.51 4.51 5.87
C PRO A 76 17.82 3.37 6.63
N ARG A 77 17.58 3.55 7.93
CA ARG A 77 16.91 2.55 8.79
C ARG A 77 15.44 2.35 8.43
N VAL A 78 14.80 3.41 7.95
CA VAL A 78 13.39 3.45 7.55
C VAL A 78 13.32 4.01 6.13
N ILE A 79 12.51 3.38 5.29
CA ILE A 79 12.18 3.86 3.94
C ILE A 79 10.79 4.47 4.02
N SER A 80 10.67 5.77 3.70
CA SER A 80 9.39 6.42 3.44
C SER A 80 9.03 6.24 1.97
N CYS A 81 7.81 5.82 1.68
CA CYS A 81 7.23 5.86 0.33
C CYS A 81 6.23 7.00 0.17
N SER A 82 6.25 7.98 1.08
CA SER A 82 5.44 9.19 0.96
C SER A 82 6.28 10.33 0.39
N ASP A 83 5.66 11.11 -0.50
CA ASP A 83 6.18 12.36 -1.01
C ASP A 83 5.33 13.51 -0.48
N GLU A 84 5.84 14.74 -0.53
CA GLU A 84 5.15 15.91 -0.02
C GLU A 84 5.24 17.05 -1.02
N THR A 85 4.10 17.69 -1.27
CA THR A 85 3.98 18.93 -2.05
C THR A 85 3.59 20.06 -1.10
N GLU A 86 3.47 21.30 -1.59
CA GLU A 86 3.07 22.44 -0.76
C GLU A 86 1.70 22.24 -0.08
N GLU A 87 0.74 21.66 -0.80
CA GLU A 87 -0.63 21.49 -0.31
C GLU A 87 -1.01 20.05 0.04
N TYR A 88 -0.36 19.05 -0.58
CA TYR A 88 -0.74 17.64 -0.45
C TYR A 88 0.38 16.76 0.10
N LEU A 89 0.00 15.81 0.95
CA LEU A 89 0.78 14.64 1.29
C LEU A 89 0.46 13.51 0.29
N CYS A 90 1.47 12.99 -0.39
CA CYS A 90 1.32 12.02 -1.45
C CYS A 90 1.70 10.62 -0.93
N LEU A 91 0.77 9.69 -1.01
CA LEU A 91 0.92 8.31 -0.55
C LEU A 91 0.75 7.32 -1.70
N PRO A 92 1.34 6.12 -1.61
CA PRO A 92 1.05 5.06 -2.57
C PRO A 92 -0.41 4.60 -2.44
N ARG A 93 -1.05 4.29 -3.57
CA ARG A 93 -2.48 3.90 -3.60
C ARG A 93 -2.83 2.68 -2.75
N GLY A 94 -1.85 1.80 -2.49
CA GLY A 94 -2.04 0.65 -1.61
C GLY A 94 -2.28 1.02 -0.13
N CYS A 95 -2.01 2.26 0.28
CA CYS A 95 -2.29 2.76 1.63
C CYS A 95 -3.71 3.29 1.80
N GLU A 96 -4.59 3.14 0.79
CA GLU A 96 -5.96 3.66 0.82
C GLU A 96 -6.75 3.14 2.04
N GLU A 97 -6.74 1.82 2.26
CA GLU A 97 -7.45 1.18 3.38
C GLU A 97 -6.85 1.57 4.74
N ASP A 98 -5.52 1.67 4.83
CA ASP A 98 -4.85 2.10 6.07
C ASP A 98 -5.21 3.55 6.43
N VAL A 99 -5.27 4.44 5.44
CA VAL A 99 -5.65 5.85 5.62
C VAL A 99 -7.12 5.96 6.02
N LYS A 100 -8.02 5.21 5.35
CA LYS A 100 -9.44 5.15 5.73
C LYS A 100 -9.60 4.65 7.16
N GLY A 101 -8.91 3.57 7.53
CA GLY A 101 -8.95 3.00 8.87
C GLY A 101 -8.47 3.99 9.94
N LEU A 102 -7.39 4.71 9.67
CA LEU A 102 -6.88 5.75 10.56
C LEU A 102 -7.92 6.87 10.76
N LEU A 103 -8.44 7.44 9.66
CA LEU A 103 -9.36 8.58 9.71
C LEU A 103 -10.72 8.21 10.35
N ASN A 104 -11.25 7.03 10.01
CA ASN A 104 -12.47 6.50 10.62
C ASN A 104 -12.30 6.27 12.13
N GLY A 105 -11.11 5.83 12.57
CA GLY A 105 -10.78 5.67 13.99
C GLY A 105 -10.90 6.96 14.80
N TYR A 106 -10.70 8.12 14.15
CA TYR A 106 -10.85 9.44 14.77
C TYR A 106 -12.17 10.15 14.39
N LYS A 107 -13.10 9.45 13.71
CA LYS A 107 -14.39 9.99 13.26
C LYS A 107 -14.27 11.23 12.38
N VAL A 108 -13.29 11.21 11.47
CA VAL A 108 -13.07 12.27 10.49
C VAL A 108 -13.84 11.95 9.22
N ASP A 109 -14.62 12.91 8.71
CA ASP A 109 -15.32 12.73 7.43
C ASP A 109 -14.33 12.81 6.26
N ILE A 110 -14.52 11.94 5.28
CA ILE A 110 -13.60 11.85 4.14
C ILE A 110 -14.35 12.23 2.86
N ASP A 111 -13.87 13.26 2.17
CA ASP A 111 -14.29 13.59 0.80
C ASP A 111 -13.41 12.86 -0.21
N TRP A 112 -14.00 11.99 -1.02
CA TRP A 112 -13.26 11.20 -1.99
C TRP A 112 -13.46 11.73 -3.40
N MET A 113 -12.35 12.05 -4.06
CA MET A 113 -12.33 12.42 -5.47
C MET A 113 -11.49 11.42 -6.27
N ASP A 114 -12.15 10.65 -7.13
CA ASP A 114 -11.48 9.73 -8.05
C ASP A 114 -11.13 10.47 -9.37
N LYS A 115 -9.84 10.70 -9.59
CA LYS A 115 -9.26 11.23 -10.84
C LYS A 115 -8.45 10.17 -11.59
N THR A 116 -8.69 8.88 -11.32
CA THR A 116 -8.02 7.81 -12.06
C THR A 116 -8.52 7.74 -13.50
N ASN A 117 -7.66 7.26 -14.40
CA ASN A 117 -8.05 7.04 -15.78
C ASN A 117 -8.99 5.83 -15.85
N CYS A 118 -10.18 6.02 -16.43
CA CYS A 118 -11.18 4.97 -16.59
C CYS A 118 -10.91 4.07 -17.81
N GLY A 119 -9.88 4.34 -18.61
CA GLY A 119 -9.55 3.55 -19.79
C GLY A 119 -10.54 3.78 -20.93
N ARG A 120 -10.40 3.03 -22.02
CA ARG A 120 -11.32 3.06 -23.17
C ARG A 120 -11.70 1.64 -23.55
N THR A 121 -12.97 1.39 -23.81
CA THR A 121 -13.43 0.08 -24.29
C THR A 121 -12.84 -0.20 -25.67
N ILE A 122 -12.33 -1.42 -25.86
CA ILE A 122 -11.83 -1.93 -27.13
C ILE A 122 -12.52 -3.25 -27.43
N ASP A 123 -12.92 -3.44 -28.68
CA ASP A 123 -13.61 -4.65 -29.13
C ASP A 123 -12.58 -5.69 -29.59
N VAL A 124 -12.17 -6.54 -28.66
CA VAL A 124 -11.13 -7.56 -28.87
C VAL A 124 -11.42 -8.79 -28.04
N GLU A 125 -11.26 -9.97 -28.64
CA GLU A 125 -11.47 -11.25 -27.98
C GLU A 125 -10.14 -11.89 -27.54
N PHE A 126 -10.18 -12.59 -26.41
CA PHE A 126 -9.01 -13.33 -25.93
C PHE A 126 -8.98 -14.74 -26.54
N ASN A 127 -8.07 -14.98 -27.47
CA ASN A 127 -7.93 -16.28 -28.16
C ASN A 127 -7.04 -17.31 -27.44
N GLY A 128 -6.81 -17.14 -26.13
CA GLY A 128 -6.03 -18.07 -25.32
C GLY A 128 -6.90 -18.86 -24.34
N LYS A 129 -6.40 -20.00 -23.85
CA LYS A 129 -7.00 -20.73 -22.72
C LYS A 129 -6.11 -20.58 -21.48
N LEU A 130 -6.69 -20.10 -20.38
CA LEU A 130 -5.99 -20.07 -19.10
C LEU A 130 -5.94 -21.46 -18.50
N ARG A 131 -4.82 -21.78 -17.84
CA ARG A 131 -4.70 -22.92 -16.93
C ARG A 131 -5.53 -22.69 -15.67
N GLU A 132 -5.83 -23.74 -14.90
CA GLU A 132 -6.67 -23.63 -13.70
C GLU A 132 -6.08 -22.69 -12.65
N ASP A 133 -4.77 -22.79 -12.40
CA ASP A 133 -4.02 -21.92 -11.50
C ASP A 133 -4.04 -20.44 -11.95
N GLN A 134 -3.91 -20.19 -13.25
CA GLN A 134 -4.02 -18.86 -13.86
C GLN A 134 -5.44 -18.28 -13.73
N GLN A 135 -6.47 -19.10 -13.89
CA GLN A 135 -7.86 -18.69 -13.75
C GLN A 135 -8.20 -18.33 -12.29
N LEU A 136 -7.71 -19.12 -11.33
CA LEU A 136 -7.84 -18.81 -9.90
C LEU A 136 -7.17 -17.48 -9.56
N ALA A 137 -5.94 -17.27 -10.03
CA ALA A 137 -5.23 -16.01 -9.83
C ALA A 137 -5.97 -14.81 -10.44
N LEU A 138 -6.52 -14.99 -11.65
CA LEU A 138 -7.30 -13.96 -12.33
C LEU A 138 -8.58 -13.62 -11.55
N ASN A 139 -9.33 -14.63 -11.09
CA ASN A 139 -10.57 -14.44 -10.34
C ASN A 139 -10.34 -13.64 -9.06
N GLU A 140 -9.22 -13.86 -8.36
CA GLU A 140 -8.87 -13.08 -7.18
C GLU A 140 -8.46 -11.65 -7.56
N LEU A 141 -7.66 -11.48 -8.61
CA LEU A 141 -7.21 -10.16 -9.06
C LEU A 141 -8.37 -9.25 -9.48
N ILE A 142 -9.47 -9.80 -10.01
CA ILE A 142 -10.65 -9.02 -10.44
C ILE A 142 -11.41 -8.39 -9.29
N LYS A 143 -11.33 -8.98 -8.10
CA LYS A 143 -12.02 -8.45 -6.90
C LYS A 143 -11.46 -7.10 -6.44
N TYR A 144 -10.24 -6.75 -6.86
CA TYR A 144 -9.55 -5.54 -6.43
C TYR A 144 -9.13 -4.65 -7.60
N ASP A 145 -9.25 -3.34 -7.42
CA ASP A 145 -8.80 -2.35 -8.42
C ASP A 145 -7.28 -2.35 -8.60
N ASN A 146 -6.54 -2.62 -7.52
CA ASN A 146 -5.09 -2.72 -7.50
C ASN A 146 -4.70 -4.06 -6.88
N GLY A 147 -3.81 -4.80 -7.53
CA GLY A 147 -3.32 -6.07 -7.03
C GLY A 147 -1.95 -6.40 -7.61
N VAL A 148 -1.21 -7.28 -6.93
CA VAL A 148 0.08 -7.76 -7.41
C VAL A 148 0.05 -9.26 -7.58
N LEU A 149 0.37 -9.69 -8.80
CA LEU A 149 0.51 -11.09 -9.14
C LEU A 149 1.96 -11.53 -8.93
N SER A 150 2.22 -12.17 -7.79
CA SER A 150 3.51 -12.77 -7.48
C SER A 150 3.50 -14.24 -7.91
N ALA A 151 4.14 -14.55 -9.03
CA ALA A 151 4.27 -15.91 -9.54
C ALA A 151 5.66 -16.12 -10.14
N THR A 152 6.11 -17.38 -10.25
CA THR A 152 7.41 -17.74 -10.83
C THR A 152 7.49 -17.35 -12.32
N THR A 153 8.71 -17.37 -12.87
CA THR A 153 8.90 -17.38 -14.33
C THR A 153 8.24 -18.63 -14.90
N ALA A 154 7.75 -18.56 -16.15
CA ALA A 154 6.91 -19.58 -16.80
C ALA A 154 5.47 -19.77 -16.28
N PHE A 155 5.03 -19.08 -15.21
CA PHE A 155 3.61 -19.07 -14.80
C PHE A 155 2.67 -18.45 -15.86
N GLY A 156 3.19 -17.63 -16.77
CA GLY A 156 2.37 -16.93 -17.77
C GLY A 156 1.72 -15.65 -17.24
N LYS A 157 2.45 -14.88 -16.40
CA LYS A 157 1.99 -13.58 -15.87
C LYS A 157 1.44 -12.64 -16.96
N THR A 158 2.07 -12.62 -18.14
CA THR A 158 1.63 -11.83 -19.30
C THR A 158 0.28 -12.28 -19.85
N VAL A 159 0.02 -13.59 -19.87
CA VAL A 159 -1.23 -14.16 -20.37
C VAL A 159 -2.39 -13.81 -19.43
N VAL A 160 -2.15 -13.93 -18.11
CA VAL A 160 -3.11 -13.51 -17.07
C VAL A 160 -3.37 -12.01 -17.15
N ALA A 161 -2.33 -11.21 -17.37
CA ALA A 161 -2.44 -9.76 -17.56
C ALA A 161 -3.32 -9.39 -18.75
N ALA A 162 -3.04 -9.99 -19.91
CA ALA A 162 -3.79 -9.76 -21.14
C ALA A 162 -5.26 -10.11 -20.93
N ARG A 163 -5.55 -11.28 -20.34
CA ARG A 163 -6.92 -11.69 -20.03
C ARG A 163 -7.61 -10.72 -19.08
N ARG A 164 -6.92 -10.23 -18.04
CA ARG A 164 -7.48 -9.27 -17.09
C ARG A 164 -7.79 -7.93 -17.74
N VAL A 165 -6.88 -7.44 -18.57
CA VAL A 165 -7.05 -6.19 -19.32
C VAL A 165 -8.28 -6.27 -20.22
N LEU A 166 -8.45 -7.38 -20.95
CA LEU A 166 -9.63 -7.61 -21.80
C LEU A 166 -10.94 -7.67 -21.02
N GLN A 167 -10.96 -8.31 -19.85
CA GLN A 167 -12.14 -8.30 -18.97
C GLN A 167 -12.42 -6.92 -18.34
N ASN A 168 -11.37 -6.17 -17.98
CA ASN A 168 -11.49 -4.84 -17.37
C ASN A 168 -11.71 -3.71 -18.38
N TYR A 169 -11.57 -3.92 -19.70
CA TYR A 169 -12.01 -2.94 -20.70
C TYR A 169 -13.53 -2.76 -20.75
N ILE A 170 -14.25 -3.58 -19.99
CA ILE A 170 -15.65 -3.35 -19.63
C ILE A 170 -15.78 -2.38 -18.43
N LYS A 171 -14.74 -2.14 -17.58
CA LYS A 171 -14.87 -1.31 -16.35
C LYS A 171 -13.74 -0.42 -15.79
N ARG A 172 -12.42 -0.46 -16.12
CA ARG A 172 -11.39 0.58 -15.70
C ARG A 172 -9.93 0.16 -16.03
N SER A 173 -9.03 1.12 -16.29
CA SER A 173 -7.59 0.86 -16.56
C SER A 173 -6.74 0.60 -15.30
N THR A 174 -6.21 -0.62 -15.16
CA THR A 174 -5.34 -1.07 -14.05
C THR A 174 -3.86 -1.11 -14.48
N LYS A 175 -2.96 -0.52 -13.68
CA LYS A 175 -1.49 -0.59 -13.88
C LYS A 175 -0.92 -1.79 -13.11
N TYR A 176 -0.45 -2.81 -13.83
CA TYR A 176 0.18 -3.98 -13.23
C TYR A 176 1.70 -3.80 -13.13
N LEU A 177 2.26 -4.12 -11.97
CA LEU A 177 3.69 -4.29 -11.80
C LEU A 177 4.04 -5.76 -12.04
N PHE A 178 4.61 -6.03 -13.22
CA PHE A 178 5.30 -7.30 -13.49
C PHE A 178 6.70 -7.20 -12.91
N ASP A 179 7.08 -8.23 -12.17
CA ASP A 179 8.18 -8.19 -11.21
C ASP A 179 9.57 -7.90 -11.83
N TYR A 180 10.18 -6.76 -11.45
CA TYR A 180 11.63 -6.53 -11.42
C TYR A 180 11.98 -5.33 -10.51
N ASN A 181 11.41 -5.22 -9.30
CA ASN A 181 11.86 -4.18 -8.36
C ASN A 181 11.67 -4.59 -6.89
N ARG A 182 12.77 -5.09 -6.31
CA ARG A 182 12.94 -5.55 -4.91
C ARG A 182 12.49 -4.56 -3.83
N ARG A 183 12.22 -3.30 -4.17
CA ARG A 183 11.78 -2.24 -3.25
C ARG A 183 10.26 -2.20 -3.03
N LEU A 184 9.45 -2.43 -4.07
CA LEU A 184 7.97 -2.46 -3.93
C LEU A 184 7.47 -3.79 -3.34
N PHE A 185 8.15 -4.90 -3.66
CA PHE A 185 7.84 -6.24 -3.16
C PHE A 185 7.85 -6.31 -1.61
N LYS A 186 8.77 -5.59 -0.97
CA LYS A 186 8.85 -5.51 0.50
C LYS A 186 7.63 -4.84 1.13
N LYS A 187 6.96 -3.94 0.42
CA LYS A 187 5.74 -3.28 0.90
C LYS A 187 4.53 -4.21 0.84
N LEU A 188 4.44 -5.03 -0.22
CA LEU A 188 3.32 -5.96 -0.44
C LEU A 188 3.36 -7.19 0.47
N GLN A 189 4.54 -7.64 0.89
CA GLN A 189 4.68 -8.70 1.90
C GLN A 189 4.19 -8.26 3.30
N MET A 190 4.14 -6.95 3.61
CA MET A 190 3.82 -6.46 4.96
C MET A 190 2.40 -5.91 5.15
N GLN A 191 1.66 -5.57 4.08
CA GLN A 191 0.35 -4.88 4.16
C GLN A 191 -0.88 -5.73 3.79
N GLY A 192 -0.81 -7.07 3.84
CA GLY A 192 -2.04 -7.88 3.85
C GLY A 192 -2.92 -7.76 2.59
N ALA A 193 -2.32 -7.68 1.40
CA ALA A 193 -3.05 -7.91 0.16
C ALA A 193 -3.16 -9.42 -0.09
N ALA A 194 -4.40 -9.92 -0.23
CA ALA A 194 -4.81 -11.32 -0.46
C ALA A 194 -3.66 -12.25 -0.86
N ARG A 195 -3.12 -12.94 0.15
CA ARG A 195 -2.10 -13.96 -0.02
C ARG A 195 -2.82 -15.22 -0.50
N LEU A 196 -3.08 -15.33 -1.80
CA LEU A 196 -3.09 -16.66 -2.41
C LEU A 196 -1.63 -17.12 -2.46
N GLN A 197 -1.12 -17.60 -1.32
CA GLN A 197 -0.13 -18.64 -1.38
C GLN A 197 -0.84 -19.80 -2.07
N ALA A 198 -0.46 -20.09 -3.31
CA ALA A 198 -0.66 -21.43 -3.84
C ALA A 198 0.15 -22.35 -2.91
N GLU A 199 -0.50 -22.87 -1.87
CA GLU A 199 -0.09 -24.08 -1.17
C GLU A 199 -0.18 -25.22 -2.19
N ALA A 200 0.89 -25.41 -2.94
CA ALA A 200 1.09 -26.57 -3.79
C ALA A 200 2.54 -27.06 -3.66
N TYR A 201 3.07 -27.06 -2.43
CA TYR A 201 4.42 -27.56 -2.13
C TYR A 201 4.46 -28.55 -0.96
N SER A 202 3.42 -29.40 -0.84
CA SER A 202 3.43 -30.51 0.14
C SER A 202 2.92 -31.87 -0.38
N LEU A 203 2.76 -32.10 -1.69
CA LEU A 203 2.29 -33.41 -2.18
C LEU A 203 3.07 -34.07 -3.32
N TYR A 204 4.27 -33.60 -3.66
CA TYR A 204 5.15 -34.37 -4.56
C TYR A 204 6.59 -34.38 -4.04
N VAL A 205 6.77 -34.95 -2.86
CA VAL A 205 7.98 -35.69 -2.51
C VAL A 205 7.51 -37.12 -2.27
N GLU A 206 7.63 -37.95 -3.31
CA GLU A 206 7.82 -39.41 -3.32
C GLU A 206 7.37 -39.95 -4.68
N HIS A 207 8.31 -39.93 -5.64
CA HIS A 207 8.77 -41.06 -6.46
C HIS A 207 9.63 -40.54 -7.63
#